data_AF-A0A924T4E4-F1
#
_entry.id   AF-A0A924T4E4-F1
#
_cell.length_a   1.000
_cell.length_b   1.000
_cell.length_c   1.000
_cell.angle_alpha   90.00
_cell.angle_beta   90.00
_cell.angle_gamma   90.00
#
_symmetry.space_group_name_H-M   'P 1'
#
loop_
_entity.id
_entity.type
_entity.pdbx_description
1 polymer ?
#
loop_
_entity_poly.entity_id
_entity_poly.type
_entity_poly.pdbx_seq_one_letter_code
_entity_poly.pdbx_strand_id
1 'polypeptide(L)' 'CEPECPNDAIFLGLQIYEINPAKCTECVGHFDEAQCVQVCPVACIPVNPDFVEDRDSLWRKYRRLQAAQTGGND' A
#
# COMPACT_ATOMS: atom_id res chain seq x y z
N CYS A 1 -11.40 -2.82 0.33
CA CYS A 1 -9.96 -3.15 0.46
C CYS A 1 -9.23 -2.19 1.40
N GLU A 2 -9.75 -0.99 1.68
CA GLU A 2 -9.18 -0.05 2.67
C GLU A 2 -8.72 -0.69 3.99
N PRO A 3 -9.57 -1.45 4.73
CA PRO A 3 -9.15 -2.04 6.01
C PRO A 3 -8.05 -3.11 5.89
N GLU A 4 -7.78 -3.60 4.68
CA GLU A 4 -6.74 -4.61 4.44
C GLU A 4 -5.35 -3.99 4.23
N CYS A 5 -5.27 -2.67 4.05
CA CYS A 5 -3.99 -2.02 3.74
C CYS A 5 -3.18 -1.76 5.01
N PRO A 6 -2.00 -2.38 5.20
CA PRO A 6 -1.23 -2.22 6.44
C PRO A 6 -0.56 -0.84 6.60
N ASN A 7 -0.63 0.01 5.56
CA ASN A 7 0.03 1.32 5.51
C ASN A 7 -0.97 2.49 5.43
N ASP A 8 -2.27 2.23 5.55
CA ASP A 8 -3.33 3.22 5.32
C ASP A 8 -3.12 3.99 4.00
N ALA A 9 -2.78 3.23 2.94
CA ALA A 9 -2.51 3.78 1.62
C ALA A 9 -3.78 3.93 0.78
N ILE A 10 -4.86 3.23 1.14
CA ILE A 10 -6.11 3.18 0.38
C ILE A 10 -7.14 4.08 1.07
N PHE A 11 -7.86 4.90 0.31
CA PHE A 11 -8.89 5.80 0.84
C PHE A 11 -10.02 5.98 -0.18
N LEU A 12 -11.22 6.37 0.26
CA LEU A 12 -12.32 6.70 -0.64
C LEU A 12 -12.08 8.07 -1.30
N GLY A 13 -11.84 8.07 -2.61
CA GLY A 13 -11.79 9.27 -3.44
C GLY A 13 -13.17 9.76 -3.85
N LEU A 14 -13.25 10.59 -4.89
CA LEU A 14 -14.51 11.19 -5.33
C LEU A 14 -15.51 10.19 -5.93
N GLN A 15 -15.01 9.13 -6.56
CA GLN A 15 -15.85 8.13 -7.25
C GLN A 15 -15.42 6.69 -6.98
N ILE A 16 -14.15 6.46 -6.73
CA ILE A 16 -13.56 5.14 -6.50
C ILE A 16 -12.61 5.21 -5.31
N TYR A 17 -12.23 4.05 -4.79
CA TYR A 17 -11.10 3.97 -3.89
C TYR A 17 -9.81 4.32 -4.65
N GLU A 18 -8.98 5.12 -4.02
CA GLU A 18 -7.68 5.56 -4.54
C GLU A 18 -6.56 5.02 -3.65
N ILE A 19 -5.37 4.84 -4.24
CA ILE A 19 -4.18 4.34 -3.55
C ILE A 19 -3.10 5.41 -3.59
N ASN A 20 -2.61 5.84 -2.42
CA ASN A 20 -1.47 6.74 -2.32
C ASN A 20 -0.17 5.96 -2.61
N PRO A 21 0.51 6.21 -3.75
CA PRO A 21 1.71 5.47 -4.13
C PRO A 21 2.89 5.72 -3.17
N ALA A 22 2.91 6.85 -2.45
CA ALA A 22 3.96 7.13 -1.47
C ALA A 22 3.87 6.23 -0.22
N LYS A 23 2.71 5.61 0.01
CA LYS A 23 2.43 4.68 1.12
C LYS A 23 2.28 3.21 0.68
N CYS A 24 1.93 2.95 -0.58
CA CYS A 24 1.77 1.59 -1.08
C CYS A 24 3.14 0.89 -1.17
N THR A 25 3.33 -0.21 -0.44
CA THR A 25 4.53 -1.05 -0.49
C THR A 25 4.28 -2.35 -1.25
N GLU A 26 3.15 -2.46 -1.96
CA GLU A 26 2.67 -3.74 -2.52
C GLU A 26 2.63 -4.86 -1.47
N CYS A 27 2.38 -4.46 -0.21
CA CYS A 27 2.47 -5.28 1.00
C CYS A 27 3.86 -5.85 1.35
N VAL A 28 4.92 -5.55 0.59
CA VAL A 28 6.30 -5.89 0.95
C VAL A 28 6.62 -5.36 2.35
N GLY A 29 7.16 -6.25 3.19
CA GLY A 29 7.45 -5.98 4.61
C GLY A 29 6.36 -6.45 5.58
N HIS A 30 5.13 -6.69 5.10
CA HIS A 30 4.03 -7.21 5.92
C HIS A 30 3.55 -8.59 5.46
N PHE A 31 3.40 -8.80 4.15
CA PHE A 31 2.86 -10.02 3.55
C PHE A 31 3.61 -10.36 2.26
N ASP A 32 3.48 -11.61 1.81
CA ASP A 32 4.05 -12.06 0.53
C ASP A 32 3.22 -11.62 -0.68
N GLU A 33 1.93 -11.35 -0.48
CA GLU A 33 0.99 -10.93 -1.51
C GLU A 33 0.23 -9.66 -1.11
N ALA A 34 -0.23 -8.90 -2.11
CA ALA A 34 -1.00 -7.68 -1.89
C ALA A 34 -2.42 -7.99 -1.38
N GLN A 35 -2.68 -7.70 -0.11
CA GLN A 35 -3.96 -8.04 0.54
C GLN A 35 -5.17 -7.36 -0.12
N CYS A 36 -5.01 -6.12 -0.59
CA CYS A 36 -6.06 -5.41 -1.31
C CYS A 36 -6.47 -6.11 -2.62
N VAL A 37 -5.52 -6.75 -3.32
CA VAL A 37 -5.77 -7.52 -4.54
C VAL A 37 -6.54 -8.79 -4.21
N GLN A 38 -6.14 -9.51 -3.15
CA GLN A 38 -6.78 -10.77 -2.73
C GLN A 38 -8.27 -10.61 -2.38
N VAL A 39 -8.66 -9.48 -1.80
CA VAL A 39 -10.06 -9.24 -1.41
C VAL A 39 -10.91 -8.55 -2.48
N CYS A 40 -10.30 -8.08 -3.58
CA CYS A 40 -11.03 -7.29 -4.58
C CYS A 40 -11.89 -8.21 -5.46
N PRO A 41 -13.24 -8.13 -5.39
CA PRO A 41 -14.12 -9.07 -6.11
C PRO A 41 -14.14 -8.88 -7.63
N VAL A 42 -13.57 -7.77 -8.13
CA VAL A 42 -13.58 -7.38 -9.54
C VAL A 42 -12.18 -7.22 -10.14
N ALA A 43 -11.13 -7.62 -9.40
CA ALA A 43 -9.74 -7.55 -9.85
C ALA A 43 -9.32 -6.17 -10.44
N CYS A 44 -9.77 -5.07 -9.82
CA CYS A 44 -9.58 -3.71 -10.34
C CYS A 44 -8.33 -2.99 -9.82
N ILE A 45 -7.35 -3.73 -9.27
CA ILE A 45 -6.13 -3.17 -8.66
C ILE A 45 -4.90 -3.71 -9.41
N PRO A 46 -4.63 -3.24 -10.65
CA PRO A 46 -3.40 -3.57 -11.36
C PRO A 46 -2.18 -2.84 -10.78
N VAL A 47 -0.97 -3.26 -11.16
CA VAL A 47 0.26 -2.48 -10.90
C VAL A 47 0.13 -1.12 -11.59
N ASN A 48 0.49 -0.06 -10.86
CA ASN A 48 0.46 1.29 -11.40
C ASN A 48 1.67 1.52 -12.33
N PRO A 49 1.47 1.80 -13.64
CA PRO A 49 2.56 1.97 -14.58
C PRO A 49 3.44 3.21 -14.28
N ASP A 50 2.91 4.21 -13.57
CA ASP A 50 3.67 5.42 -13.21
C ASP A 50 4.55 5.21 -11.95
N PHE A 51 4.36 4.09 -11.24
CA PHE A 51 5.04 3.77 -9.98
C PHE A 51 5.50 2.31 -9.96
N VAL A 52 6.28 1.91 -10.97
CA VAL A 52 6.89 0.58 -11.01
C VAL A 52 8.12 0.57 -10.09
N GLU A 53 8.09 -0.26 -9.06
CA GLU A 53 9.16 -0.38 -8.06
C GLU A 53 9.63 -1.83 -7.95
N ASP A 54 10.93 -2.01 -7.72
CA ASP A 54 11.47 -3.32 -7.36
C ASP A 54 11.24 -3.63 -5.87
N ARG A 55 11.42 -4.90 -5.50
CA ARG A 55 11.23 -5.36 -4.13
C ARG A 55 12.10 -4.60 -3.12
N ASP A 56 13.32 -4.22 -3.49
CA ASP A 56 14.24 -3.48 -2.61
C ASP A 56 13.76 -2.04 -2.36
N SER A 57 13.20 -1.38 -3.36
CA SER A 57 12.61 -0.05 -3.24
C SER A 57 11.34 -0.07 -2.39
N LEU A 58 10.48 -1.09 -2.58
CA LEU A 58 9.30 -1.31 -1.75
C LEU A 58 9.67 -1.60 -0.28
N TRP A 59 10.72 -2.40 -0.03
CA TRP A 59 11.27 -2.60 1.31
C TRP A 59 11.72 -1.24 1.89
N ARG A 60 12.59 -0.49 1.21
CA ARG A 60 13.04 0.83 1.70
C ARG A 60 11.88 1.76 2.05
N LYS A 61 10.81 1.76 1.25
CA LYS A 61 9.58 2.49 1.54
C LYS A 61 8.91 2.01 2.84
N TYR A 62 8.73 0.70 3.03
CA TYR A 62 8.21 0.12 4.26
C TYR A 62 9.03 0.56 5.49
N ARG A 63 10.38 0.50 5.47
CA ARG A 63 11.21 1.00 6.60
C ARG A 63 10.87 2.43 7.00
N ARG A 64 10.77 3.29 6.00
CA ARG A 64 10.49 4.71 6.20
C ARG A 64 9.11 4.91 6.84
N LEU A 65 8.11 4.16 6.39
CA LEU A 65 6.75 4.24 6.93
C LEU A 65 6.69 3.74 8.39
N GLN A 66 7.32 2.61 8.70
CA GLN A 66 7.36 2.08 10.07
C GLN A 66 8.10 3.02 11.04
N ALA A 67 9.21 3.60 10.59
CA ALA A 67 9.94 4.59 11.38
C ALA A 67 9.10 5.83 11.68
N ALA A 68 8.28 6.28 10.72
CA ALA A 68 7.38 7.42 10.90
C ALA A 68 6.20 7.12 11.84
N GLN A 69 5.63 5.91 11.80
CA GLN A 69 4.51 5.51 12.67
C GLN A 69 4.93 5.36 14.14
N THR A 70 6.18 4.95 14.39
CA THR A 70 6.68 4.75 15.76
C THR A 70 6.95 6.07 16.50
N GLY A 71 7.03 7.19 15.78
CA GLY A 71 7.29 8.52 16.36
C GLY A 71 6.06 9.43 16.51
N GLY A 72 4.85 8.93 16.27
CA GLY A 72 3.63 9.74 16.17
C GLY A 72 2.59 9.52 17.27
N ASN A 73 2.96 8.91 18.39
CA ASN A 73 2.02 8.52 19.45
C ASN A 73 2.49 8.93 20.87
N ASP A 74 3.04 10.14 20.98
CA ASP A 74 3.25 10.89 22.23
C ASP A 74 2.43 12.18 22.22
#